data_AF-A0A550HLA2-F1
#
_entry.id   AF-A0A550HLA2-F1
#
_cell.length_a   1.000
_cell.length_b   1.000
_cell.length_c   1.000
_cell.angle_alpha   90.00
_cell.angle_beta   90.00
_cell.angle_gamma   90.00
#
_symmetry.space_group_name_H-M   'P 1'
#
loop_
_entity.id
_entity.type
_entity.pdbx_description
1 polymer ?
#
loop_
_entity_poly.entity_id
_entity_poly.type
_entity_poly.pdbx_seq_one_letter_code
_entity_poly.pdbx_strand_id
1 'polypeptide(L)' 'MKQKTENIHDVRGRGLMFGVQLSQEKAAQGPEIQAELLKRGYITDFHRASNTFRFFPPFIITYDEIDRFNKDFEEIVS' A
#
# COMPACT_ATOMS: atom_id res chain seq x y z
N MET A 1 -14.35 -8.65 -7.23
CA MET A 1 -13.97 -7.22 -7.31
C MET A 1 -12.60 -7.13 -7.96
N LYS A 2 -12.47 -6.54 -9.15
CA LYS A 2 -11.19 -6.20 -9.76
C LYS A 2 -11.30 -4.77 -10.27
N GLN A 3 -11.09 -3.81 -9.38
CA GLN A 3 -10.83 -2.44 -9.79
C GLN A 3 -9.33 -2.38 -10.03
N LYS A 4 -8.93 -2.52 -11.31
CA LYS A 4 -7.59 -2.15 -11.74
C LYS A 4 -7.56 -0.63 -11.71
N THR A 5 -7.13 -0.04 -10.61
CA THR A 5 -6.67 1.35 -10.61
C THR A 5 -5.45 1.42 -11.53
N GLU A 6 -5.40 2.39 -12.45
CA GLU A 6 -4.29 2.54 -13.41
C GLU A 6 -2.92 2.63 -12.72
N ASN A 7 -2.91 3.03 -11.45
CA ASN A 7 -1.74 3.22 -10.61
C ASN A 7 -1.23 1.94 -9.93
N ILE A 8 -1.95 0.81 -10.02
CA ILE A 8 -1.57 -0.47 -9.39
C ILE A 8 -1.33 -1.53 -10.47
N HIS A 9 -0.09 -2.04 -10.51
CA HIS A 9 0.31 -3.10 -11.42
C HIS A 9 -0.14 -4.49 -10.94
N ASP A 10 0.10 -4.79 -9.66
CA ASP A 10 -0.15 -6.11 -9.08
C ASP A 10 -0.40 -6.02 -7.57
N VAL A 11 -1.21 -6.96 -7.05
CA VAL A 11 -1.45 -7.15 -5.62
C VAL A 11 -1.28 -8.63 -5.30
N ARG A 12 -0.34 -8.94 -4.40
CA ARG A 12 0.02 -10.31 -4.05
C ARG A 12 0.19 -10.48 -2.56
N GLY A 13 -0.08 -11.67 -2.04
CA GLY A 13 0.09 -11.95 -0.61
C GLY A 13 -0.45 -13.30 -0.17
N ARG A 14 -0.13 -13.68 1.07
CA ARG A 14 -0.68 -14.84 1.77
C ARG A 14 -0.83 -14.52 3.25
N GLY A 15 -2.05 -14.67 3.78
CA GLY A 15 -2.36 -14.24 5.15
C GLY A 15 -2.22 -12.73 5.29
N LEU A 16 -1.59 -12.28 6.39
CA LEU A 16 -1.34 -10.86 6.65
C LEU A 16 -0.05 -10.33 5.99
N MET A 17 0.67 -11.16 5.25
CA MET A 17 1.81 -10.73 4.45
C MET A 17 1.33 -10.42 3.03
N PHE A 18 1.27 -9.14 2.67
CA PHE A 18 0.83 -8.74 1.32
C PHE A 18 1.65 -7.56 0.80
N GLY A 19 1.63 -7.39 -0.52
CA GLY A 19 2.31 -6.31 -1.19
C GLY A 19 1.51 -5.75 -2.35
N VAL A 20 1.61 -4.43 -2.51
CA VAL A 20 0.97 -3.66 -3.58
C VAL A 20 2.06 -3.08 -4.45
N GLN A 21 2.13 -3.52 -5.70
CA GLN A 21 3.06 -3.01 -6.68
C GLN A 21 2.43 -1.86 -7.46
N LEU A 22 3.06 -0.69 -7.41
CA LEU A 22 2.67 0.46 -8.21
C LEU A 22 2.97 0.23 -9.69
N SER A 23 2.19 0.87 -10.56
CA SER A 23 2.52 1.01 -11.98
C SER A 23 3.86 1.72 -12.18
N GLN A 24 4.47 1.58 -13.37
CA GLN A 24 5.74 2.26 -13.65
C GLN A 24 5.61 3.78 -13.53
N GLU A 25 4.47 4.31 -13.95
CA GLU A 25 4.15 5.74 -13.96
C GLU A 25 4.01 6.27 -12.53
N LYS A 26 3.34 5.53 -11.64
CA LYS A 26 3.14 5.94 -10.23
C LYS A 26 4.34 5.64 -9.34
N ALA A 27 5.19 4.68 -9.72
CA ALA A 27 6.34 4.26 -8.91
C ALA A 27 7.29 5.39 -8.51
N ALA A 28 7.46 6.40 -9.37
CA ALA A 28 8.28 7.58 -9.08
C ALA A 28 7.77 8.37 -7.86
N GLN A 29 6.47 8.29 -7.56
CA GLN A 29 5.82 8.94 -6.42
C GLN A 29 5.83 8.08 -5.14
N GLY A 30 6.42 6.89 -5.19
CA GLY A 30 6.43 5.96 -4.06
C GLY A 30 6.99 6.56 -2.76
N PRO A 31 8.12 7.30 -2.79
CA PRO A 31 8.63 7.99 -1.60
C PRO A 31 7.66 9.04 -1.03
N GLU A 32 6.96 9.79 -1.88
CA GLU A 32 5.98 10.80 -1.49
C GLU A 32 4.73 10.15 -0.89
N ILE A 33 4.25 9.06 -1.50
CA ILE A 33 3.15 8.24 -0.98
C ILE A 33 3.54 7.68 0.40
N GLN A 34 4.75 7.14 0.55
CA GLN A 34 5.27 6.64 1.83
C GLN A 34 5.33 7.75 2.90
N ALA A 35 5.79 8.95 2.52
CA ALA A 35 5.84 10.09 3.42
C ALA A 35 4.43 10.55 3.85
N GLU A 36 3.45 10.52 2.96
CA GLU A 36 2.06 10.87 3.27
C GLU A 36 1.42 9.83 4.20
N LEU A 37 1.65 8.54 3.94
CA LEU A 37 1.24 7.45 4.83
C LEU A 37 1.82 7.62 6.24
N LEU A 38 3.10 8.02 6.34
CA LEU A 38 3.74 8.30 7.62
C LEU A 38 3.07 9.45 8.37
N LYS A 39 2.69 10.54 7.68
CA LYS A 39 1.95 11.66 8.30
C LYS A 39 0.57 11.22 8.82
N ARG A 40 -0.08 10.27 8.15
CA ARG A 40 -1.35 9.66 8.59
C ARG A 40 -1.18 8.62 9.70
N GLY A 41 0.06 8.34 10.12
CA GLY A 41 0.38 7.42 11.23
C GLY A 41 0.71 5.99 10.80
N TYR A 42 0.88 5.72 9.50
CA TYR A 42 1.23 4.39 9.00
C TYR A 42 2.72 4.27 8.72
N ILE A 43 3.37 3.35 9.43
CA ILE A 43 4.74 2.94 9.10
C ILE A 43 4.66 1.89 8.01
N THR A 44 5.17 2.21 6.83
CA THR A 44 5.12 1.34 5.66
C THR A 44 6.49 1.20 5.03
N ASP A 45 6.71 0.08 4.33
CA ASP A 45 7.97 -0.23 3.68
C ASP A 45 7.79 -0.23 2.16
N PHE A 46 8.33 0.79 1.50
CA PHE A 46 8.33 0.90 0.05
C PHE A 46 9.66 0.40 -0.54
N HIS A 47 9.61 -0.74 -1.19
CA HIS A 47 10.77 -1.33 -1.86
C HIS A 47 10.93 -0.76 -3.28
N ARG A 48 11.80 0.25 -3.42
CA ARG A 48 12.04 0.98 -4.68
C ARG A 48 12.43 0.10 -5.86
N ALA A 49 13.24 -0.94 -5.64
CA ALA A 49 13.70 -1.80 -6.75
C ALA A 49 12.57 -2.62 -7.39
N SER A 50 11.48 -2.88 -6.66
CA SER A 50 10.31 -3.60 -7.18
C SER A 50 9.05 -2.74 -7.24
N ASN A 51 9.14 -1.44 -6.96
CA ASN A 51 8.01 -0.51 -6.87
C ASN A 51 6.87 -1.04 -5.99
N THR A 52 7.20 -1.72 -4.89
CA THR A 52 6.21 -2.47 -4.09
C THR A 52 6.15 -1.96 -2.66
N PHE A 53 4.97 -1.57 -2.19
CA PHE A 53 4.69 -1.47 -0.76
C PHE A 53 4.52 -2.85 -0.16
N ARG A 54 5.21 -3.13 0.95
CA ARG A 54 5.15 -4.41 1.66
C ARG A 54 4.53 -4.21 3.03
N PHE A 55 3.55 -5.03 3.35
CA PHE A 55 2.75 -4.93 4.57
C PHE A 55 2.88 -6.20 5.40
N PHE A 56 3.18 -5.99 6.68
CA PHE A 56 3.36 -7.04 7.68
C PHE A 56 2.80 -6.55 9.03
N PRO A 57 1.48 -6.29 9.14
CA PRO A 57 0.89 -5.82 10.37
C PRO A 57 0.99 -6.89 11.48
N PRO A 58 0.91 -6.49 12.76
CA PRO A 58 0.79 -7.43 13.87
C PRO A 58 -0.44 -8.33 13.71
N PHE A 59 -0.36 -9.57 14.20
CA PHE A 59 -1.48 -10.52 14.09
C PHE A 59 -2.70 -10.18 14.96
N ILE A 60 -2.57 -9.19 15.82
CA ILE A 60 -3.66 -8.64 16.64
C ILE A 60 -4.42 -7.50 15.94
N ILE A 61 -4.04 -7.13 14.70
CA ILE A 61 -4.70 -6.06 13.94
C ILE A 61 -6.19 -6.37 13.75
N THR A 62 -7.01 -5.33 13.86
CA THR A 62 -8.46 -5.40 13.72
C THR A 62 -8.91 -5.14 12.28
N TYR A 63 -10.12 -5.59 11.93
CA TYR A 63 -10.72 -5.26 10.64
C TYR A 63 -10.92 -3.74 10.47
N ASP A 64 -11.28 -3.01 11.53
CA ASP A 64 -11.44 -1.56 11.48
C ASP A 64 -10.12 -0.82 11.16
N GLU A 65 -8.99 -1.31 11.66
CA GLU A 65 -7.66 -0.77 11.31
C GLU A 65 -7.31 -1.07 9.86
N ILE A 66 -7.63 -2.27 9.36
CA ILE A 66 -7.43 -2.65 7.96
C ILE A 66 -8.28 -1.78 7.04
N ASP A 67 -9.56 -1.57 7.35
CA ASP A 67 -10.48 -0.79 6.54
C ASP A 67 -10.09 0.68 6.49
N ARG A 68 -9.62 1.22 7.62
CA ARG A 68 -9.08 2.59 7.68
C ARG A 68 -7.83 2.74 6.82
N PHE A 69 -6.89 1.79 6.94
CA PHE A 69 -5.69 1.79 6.11
C PHE A 69 -6.04 1.70 4.62
N ASN A 70 -6.95 0.80 4.23
CA ASN A 70 -7.35 0.63 2.84
C ASN A 70 -7.93 1.92 2.26
N LYS A 71 -8.80 2.60 3.02
CA LYS A 71 -9.38 3.88 2.61
C LYS A 71 -8.32 4.96 2.43
N ASP A 72 -7.42 5.13 3.41
CA ASP A 72 -6.35 6.12 3.35
C ASP A 72 -5.36 5.83 2.21
N PHE A 73 -5.02 4.56 2.01
CA PHE A 73 -4.12 4.13 0.94
C PHE A 73 -4.74 4.34 -0.44
N GLU A 74 -6.01 4.01 -0.62
CA GLU A 74 -6.73 4.25 -1.87
C GLU A 74 -6.80 5.74 -2.21
N GLU A 75 -7.07 6.61 -1.22
CA GLU A 75 -7.11 8.06 -1.41
C GLU A 75 -5.76 8.62 -1.89
N ILE A 76 -4.65 8.12 -1.36
CA ILE A 76 -3.30 8.59 -1.72
C ILE A 76 -2.84 8.03 -3.08
N VAL A 77 -3.20 6.78 -3.38
CA VAL A 77 -2.73 6.07 -4.58
C VAL A 77 -3.58 6.32 -5.81
N SER A 78 -4.86 6.69 -5.65
CA SER A 78 -5.72 7.13 -6.76
C SER A 78 -5.11 8.32 -7.52
#